data_AF-A0A932RJJ0-F1
#
_entry.id   AF-A0A932RJJ0-F1
#
_cell.length_a   1.000
_cell.length_b   1.000
_cell.length_c   1.000
_cell.angle_alpha   90.00
_cell.angle_beta   90.00
_cell.angle_gamma   90.00
#
_symmetry.space_group_name_H-M   'P 1'
#
loop_
_entity.id
_entity.type
_entity.pdbx_description
1 polymer ?
#
loop_
_entity_poly.entity_id
_entity_poly.type
_entity_poly.pdbx_seq_one_letter_code
_entity_poly.pdbx_strand_id
1 'polypeptide(L)'
;MELRMFCHITENWRGRPLLSLEVIVNLIANTKTSQGLNIQAALDGNTYEKGIKISKEEMTQLKITPADFHGEWNYSISPRNQHWLKI
;
A
#
# COMPACT_ATOMS: atom_id res chain seq x y z
N MET A 1 0.58 -4.07 9.35
CA MET A 1 0.84 -2.60 9.24
C MET A 1 -0.25 -1.89 8.44
N GLU A 2 -0.74 -2.51 7.36
CA GLU A 2 -1.89 -2.05 6.55
C GLU A 2 -3.22 -1.92 7.30
N LEU A 3 -3.59 -2.86 8.16
CA LEU A 3 -4.90 -2.83 8.85
C LEU A 3 -5.13 -1.57 9.69
N ARG A 4 -4.05 -1.01 10.28
CA ARG A 4 -4.10 0.25 11.06
C ARG A 4 -4.33 1.48 10.19
N MET A 5 -3.96 1.42 8.92
CA MET A 5 -4.24 2.50 7.97
C MET A 5 -5.69 2.42 7.46
N PHE A 6 -6.14 1.21 7.12
CA PHE A 6 -7.48 0.99 6.56
C PHE A 6 -8.63 1.38 7.48
N CYS A 7 -8.45 1.28 8.81
CA CYS A 7 -9.48 1.74 9.74
C CYS A 7 -9.74 3.25 9.60
N HIS A 8 -8.69 4.07 9.53
CA HIS A 8 -8.81 5.52 9.39
C HIS A 8 -9.37 5.95 8.03
N ILE A 9 -9.03 5.23 6.96
CA ILE A 9 -9.64 5.45 5.63
C ILE A 9 -11.15 5.20 5.72
N THR A 10 -11.55 4.09 6.34
CA THR A 10 -12.96 3.70 6.48
C THR A 10 -13.73 4.69 7.36
N GLU A 11 -13.11 5.19 8.43
CA GLU A 11 -13.67 6.27 9.26
C GLU A 11 -13.92 7.54 8.43
N ASN A 12 -12.97 7.93 7.56
CA ASN A 12 -13.10 9.12 6.70
C ASN A 12 -14.19 8.95 5.61
N TRP A 13 -14.52 7.71 5.23
CA TRP A 13 -15.57 7.41 4.26
C TRP A 13 -16.97 7.39 4.85
N ARG A 14 -17.11 7.31 6.17
CA ARG A 14 -18.42 7.17 6.82
C ARG A 14 -19.34 8.35 6.46
N GLY A 15 -20.45 8.03 5.80
CA GLY A 15 -21.45 9.01 5.38
C GLY A 15 -21.12 9.77 4.09
N ARG A 16 -20.08 9.38 3.34
CA ARG A 16 -19.71 9.97 2.05
C ARG A 16 -19.98 8.98 0.90
N PRO A 17 -20.77 9.37 -0.11
CA PRO A 17 -21.08 8.46 -1.22
C PRO A 17 -19.85 8.28 -2.12
N LEU A 18 -19.49 7.03 -2.41
CA LEU A 18 -18.33 6.66 -3.24
C LEU A 18 -18.73 6.62 -4.72
N LEU A 19 -19.04 7.78 -5.29
CA LEU A 19 -19.68 7.90 -6.60
C LEU A 19 -18.72 7.78 -7.79
N SER A 20 -17.42 7.95 -7.57
CA SER A 20 -16.41 7.96 -8.64
C SER A 20 -15.03 7.61 -8.09
N LEU A 21 -14.14 7.11 -8.96
CA LEU A 21 -12.74 6.82 -8.60
C LEU A 21 -12.02 8.08 -8.09
N GLU A 22 -12.26 9.24 -8.70
CA GLU A 22 -11.71 10.52 -8.24
C GLU A 22 -12.16 10.86 -6.81
N VAL A 23 -13.43 10.64 -6.48
CA VAL A 23 -13.96 10.85 -5.12
C VAL A 23 -13.27 9.90 -4.15
N ILE A 24 -13.13 8.62 -4.51
CA ILE A 24 -12.47 7.61 -3.67
C ILE A 24 -11.00 7.99 -3.41
N VAL A 25 -10.24 8.34 -4.45
CA VAL A 25 -8.83 8.76 -4.33
C VAL A 25 -8.70 10.00 -3.45
N ASN A 26 -9.53 11.02 -3.67
CA ASN A 26 -9.54 12.23 -2.85
C ASN A 26 -9.87 11.94 -1.38
N LEU A 27 -10.78 11.01 -1.10
CA LEU A 27 -11.12 10.63 0.27
C LEU A 27 -9.98 9.86 0.95
N ILE A 28 -9.31 8.97 0.24
CA ILE A 28 -8.14 8.26 0.80
C ILE A 28 -7.02 9.26 1.10
N ALA A 29 -6.66 10.10 0.12
CA ALA A 29 -5.57 11.08 0.24
C ALA A 29 -5.80 12.13 1.34
N ASN A 30 -7.06 12.44 1.65
CA ASN A 30 -7.40 13.37 2.74
C ASN A 30 -7.46 12.71 4.13
N THR A 31 -7.10 11.43 4.26
CA THR A 31 -7.03 10.76 5.56
C THR A 31 -5.77 11.19 6.29
N LYS A 32 -5.94 11.97 7.36
CA LYS A 32 -4.85 12.44 8.24
C LYS A 32 -5.22 12.16 9.69
N THR A 33 -4.24 11.76 10.51
CA THR A 33 -4.43 11.61 11.96
C THR A 33 -3.60 12.64 12.71
N SER A 34 -4.05 13.03 13.91
CA SER A 34 -3.30 13.94 14.80
C SER A 34 -1.95 13.37 15.23
N GLN A 35 -1.77 12.05 15.14
CA GLN A 35 -0.52 11.35 15.43
C GLN A 35 0.45 11.30 14.24
N GLY A 36 0.17 12.03 13.16
CA GLY A 36 1.11 12.24 12.05
C GLY A 36 0.96 11.28 10.87
N LEU A 37 -0.10 10.46 10.82
CA LEU A 37 -0.39 9.68 9.61
C LEU A 37 -0.83 10.63 8.50
N ASN A 38 -0.16 10.56 7.35
CA ASN A 38 -0.52 11.28 6.13
C ASN A 38 -0.52 10.28 4.97
N ILE A 39 -1.65 10.13 4.28
CA ILE A 39 -1.82 9.15 3.21
C ILE A 39 -1.78 9.87 1.87
N GLN A 40 -0.98 9.35 0.94
CA GLN A 40 -1.00 9.76 -0.45
C GLN A 40 -1.70 8.68 -1.27
N ALA A 41 -2.63 9.09 -2.14
CA ALA A 41 -3.32 8.20 -3.06
C ALA A 41 -3.39 8.85 -4.43
N ALA A 42 -3.22 8.03 -5.47
CA ALA A 42 -3.34 8.43 -6.86
C ALA A 42 -4.05 7.32 -7.63
N LEU A 43 -4.71 7.67 -8.72
CA LEU A 43 -5.27 6.70 -9.64
C LEU A 43 -4.12 6.07 -10.44
N ASP A 44 -3.96 4.76 -10.32
CA ASP A 44 -3.10 3.99 -11.21
C ASP A 44 -3.94 3.47 -12.38
N GLY A 45 -3.59 3.90 -13.60
CA GLY A 45 -4.24 3.48 -14.83
C GLY A 45 -3.48 2.38 -15.57
N ASN A 46 -2.49 1.75 -14.94
CA ASN A 46 -1.68 0.73 -15.59
C ASN A 46 -2.48 -0.57 -15.72
N THR A 47 -2.27 -1.27 -16.83
CA THR A 47 -2.82 -2.61 -17.01
C THR A 47 -1.85 -3.63 -16.44
N TYR A 48 -2.27 -4.33 -15.39
CA TYR A 48 -1.50 -5.43 -14.80
C TYR A 48 -1.94 -6.76 -15.42
N GLU A 49 -1.05 -7.37 -16.18
CA GLU A 49 -1.31 -8.70 -16.75
C GLU A 49 -1.44 -9.75 -15.62
N LYS A 50 -2.51 -10.53 -15.69
CA LYS A 50 -2.78 -11.60 -14.73
C LYS A 50 -2.06 -12.88 -15.15
N GLY A 51 -1.69 -13.70 -14.17
CA GLY A 51 -1.11 -15.03 -14.43
C GLY A 51 0.38 -15.00 -14.78
N ILE A 52 1.07 -13.87 -14.54
CA ILE A 52 2.52 -13.79 -14.61
C ILE A 52 3.11 -14.80 -13.61
N LYS A 53 3.82 -15.81 -14.13
CA LYS A 53 4.53 -16.79 -13.31
C LYS A 53 5.90 -16.23 -12.98
N ILE A 54 6.18 -16.06 -11.69
CA ILE A 54 7.50 -15.67 -11.19
C ILE A 54 8.25 -16.94 -10.76
N SER A 55 9.48 -17.11 -11.23
CA SER A 55 10.34 -18.22 -10.82
C SER A 55 10.71 -18.12 -9.34
N LYS A 56 10.98 -19.25 -8.69
CA LYS A 56 11.49 -19.26 -7.29
C LYS A 56 12.76 -18.42 -7.12
N GLU A 57 13.62 -18.44 -8.12
CA GLU A 57 14.87 -17.68 -8.15
C GLU A 57 14.61 -16.16 -8.07
N GLU A 58 13.70 -15.66 -8.91
CA GLU A 58 13.26 -14.26 -8.92
C GLU A 58 12.58 -13.85 -7.62
N MET A 59 11.78 -14.75 -7.03
CA MET A 59 11.14 -14.51 -5.74
C MET A 59 12.17 -14.43 -4.59
N THR A 60 13.23 -15.24 -4.66
CA THR A 60 14.30 -15.27 -3.65
C THR A 60 15.16 -14.00 -3.66
N GLN A 61 15.22 -13.30 -4.80
CA GLN A 61 15.91 -12.01 -4.88
C GLN A 61 15.18 -10.87 -4.13
N LEU A 62 13.92 -11.05 -3.75
CA LEU A 62 13.19 -10.07 -2.96
C LEU A 62 13.77 -10.01 -1.54
N LYS A 63 14.13 -8.80 -1.08
CA LYS A 63 14.55 -8.57 0.29
C LYS A 63 13.34 -8.44 1.22
N ILE A 64 12.64 -9.55 1.44
CA ILE A 64 11.47 -9.64 2.34
C ILE A 64 11.91 -10.22 3.68
N THR A 65 11.59 -9.52 4.76
CA THR A 65 11.80 -9.96 6.14
C THR A 65 10.44 -10.21 6.79
N PRO A 66 10.08 -11.46 7.12
CA PRO A 66 8.83 -11.76 7.81
C PRO A 66 8.87 -11.23 9.25
N ALA A 67 7.71 -10.83 9.78
CA ALA A 67 7.57 -10.46 11.20
C ALA A 67 7.45 -11.71 12.09
N ASP A 68 7.82 -11.58 13.37
CA ASP A 68 7.66 -12.65 14.37
C ASP A 68 6.20 -13.14 14.52
N PHE A 69 5.23 -12.23 14.36
CA PHE A 69 3.80 -12.55 14.44
C PHE A 69 3.15 -12.58 13.06
N HIS A 70 2.69 -13.76 12.64
CA HIS A 70 2.10 -14.01 11.31
C HIS A 70 3.00 -13.52 10.17
N GLY A 71 4.27 -13.92 10.16
CA GLY A 71 5.25 -13.54 9.15
C GLY A 71 4.86 -13.93 7.72
N GLU A 72 3.94 -14.88 7.58
CA GLU A 72 3.35 -15.24 6.28
C GLU A 72 2.52 -14.09 5.67
N TRP A 73 1.99 -13.17 6.49
CA TRP A 73 1.13 -12.03 6.07
C TRP A 73 1.76 -10.68 6.41
N ASN A 74 2.52 -10.62 7.51
CA ASN A 74 3.19 -9.42 7.99
C ASN A 74 4.67 -9.51 7.65
N TYR A 75 5.11 -8.70 6.70
CA TYR A 75 6.50 -8.66 6.28
C TYR A 75 6.96 -7.23 6.00
N SER A 76 8.27 -7.01 6.04
CA SER A 76 8.93 -5.79 5.60
C SER A 76 9.68 -6.07 4.31
N ILE A 77 9.48 -5.26 3.28
CA ILE A 77 10.22 -5.34 2.03
C ILE A 77 11.22 -4.19 1.94
N SER A 78 12.47 -4.51 1.61
CA SER A 78 13.54 -3.53 1.44
C SER A 78 13.91 -3.37 -0.04
N PRO A 79 14.36 -2.18 -0.46
CA PRO A 79 14.78 -1.94 -1.84
C PRO A 79 15.94 -2.85 -2.23
N ARG A 80 15.85 -3.48 -3.40
CA ARG A 80 16.95 -4.29 -3.95
C ARG A 80 18.16 -3.42 -4.31
N ASN A 81 17.91 -2.20 -4.78
CA ASN A 81 18.91 -1.21 -5.18
C ASN A 81 18.62 0.15 -4.51
N GLN A 82 19.59 0.79 -3.84
CA GLN A 82 19.43 2.07 -3.12
C GLN A 82 19.40 3.31 -4.05
N HIS A 83 18.87 3.20 -5.27
CA HIS A 83 18.91 4.32 -6.22
C HIS A 83 17.88 5.43 -5.91
N TRP A 84 16.88 5.17 -5.07
CA TRP A 84 15.73 6.08 -4.85
C TRP A 84 15.92 7.12 -3.73
N LEU A 85 17.07 7.16 -3.05
CA LEU A 85 17.38 8.15 -1.98
C LEU A 85 18.02 9.45 -2.51
N LYS A 86 17.90 9.77 -3.80
CA LYS A 86 18.36 11.03 -4.40
C LYS A 86 17.22 11.77 -5.11
N ILE A 87 16.24 12.27 -4.37
CA ILE A 87 15.37 13.39 -4.77
C ILE A 87 15.12 14.24 -3.54
#